data_AF-X0UAN2-F1
#
_entry.id   AF-X0UAN2-F1
#
_cell.length_a   1.000
_cell.length_b   1.000
_cell.length_c   1.000
_cell.angle_alpha   90.00
_cell.angle_beta   90.00
_cell.angle_gamma   90.00
#
_symmetry.space_group_name_H-M   'P 1'
#
loop_
_entity.id
_entity.type
_entity.pdbx_description
1 polymer ?
#
loop_
_entity_poly.entity_id
_entity_poly.type
_entity_poly.pdbx_seq_one_letter_code
_entity_poly.pdbx_strand_id
1 'polypeptide(L)'
;HLNINLIFSIITMNKKEIMLGNTKYLVIDLTQPLRLDVEVYPNDPKPEREVFSDIKTGYEHYIHKIGDHNFQPHGDAPKHQNPELKDKGIEIFGLEHCFNKACLIDLSNSQEAKDFNGIKYLVNVKKEHLEPFAEQLSQIGAVLIRTGYDKWLEANKPHTPENLPYLTKDAAEFITSFNKIKVIGIDSLTVDPVGSHVSHQTLKNTLIVESLVYLNEIPSESRFNFYLQTSPIKIVGATGGAVVAYAFIEL
;
A
#
# COMPACT_ATOMS: atom_id res chain seq x y z
N HIS A 1 -14.70 18.04 24.51
CA HIS A 1 -14.78 16.61 24.16
C HIS A 1 -15.64 16.44 22.91
N LEU A 2 -15.04 16.53 21.72
CA LEU A 2 -15.72 16.03 20.53
C LEU A 2 -15.84 14.52 20.68
N ASN A 3 -17.04 14.02 20.47
CA ASN A 3 -17.40 12.62 20.60
C ASN A 3 -16.56 11.83 19.59
N ILE A 4 -15.56 11.07 20.06
CA ILE A 4 -14.62 10.30 19.21
C ILE A 4 -15.40 9.38 18.27
N ASN A 5 -16.59 8.91 18.69
CA ASN A 5 -17.49 8.10 17.87
C ASN A 5 -18.16 8.85 16.70
N LEU A 6 -18.24 10.18 16.72
CA LEU A 6 -18.76 10.97 15.59
C LEU A 6 -17.70 11.16 14.48
N ILE A 7 -16.41 11.13 14.84
CA ILE A 7 -15.31 11.19 13.87
C ILE A 7 -15.19 9.86 13.12
N PHE A 8 -15.48 8.73 13.78
CA PHE A 8 -15.64 7.42 13.13
C PHE A 8 -16.83 7.36 12.16
N SER A 9 -17.80 8.29 12.25
CA SER A 9 -18.97 8.35 11.36
C SER A 9 -18.76 9.25 10.14
N ILE A 10 -17.62 9.93 10.01
CA ILE A 10 -17.16 10.32 8.67
C ILE A 10 -16.54 9.06 8.08
N ILE A 11 -17.42 8.13 7.68
CA ILE A 11 -17.14 7.25 6.56
C ILE A 11 -16.86 8.24 5.41
N THR A 12 -15.61 8.65 5.25
CA THR A 12 -15.15 9.13 3.96
C THR A 12 -15.59 8.05 3.01
N MET A 13 -16.54 8.36 2.12
CA MET A 13 -16.86 7.47 1.03
C MET A 13 -15.54 7.24 0.30
N ASN A 14 -14.91 6.10 0.58
CA ASN A 14 -13.65 5.67 0.00
C ASN A 14 -13.84 5.28 -1.47
N LYS A 15 -15.03 5.50 -2.03
CA LYS A 15 -15.30 5.38 -3.44
C LYS A 15 -16.32 6.40 -3.91
N LYS A 16 -16.18 6.82 -5.16
CA LYS A 16 -17.07 7.80 -5.79
C LYS A 16 -17.09 7.61 -7.30
N GLU A 17 -18.27 7.75 -7.90
CA GLU A 17 -18.38 7.87 -9.35
C GLU A 17 -17.95 9.28 -9.79
N ILE A 18 -17.08 9.37 -10.79
CA ILE A 18 -16.64 10.63 -11.38
C ILE A 18 -16.72 10.57 -12.91
N MET A 19 -16.65 11.74 -13.54
CA MET A 19 -16.45 11.88 -14.98
C MET A 19 -15.04 12.42 -15.23
N LEU A 20 -14.30 11.75 -16.12
CA LEU A 20 -13.05 12.27 -16.69
C LEU A 20 -13.24 12.36 -18.21
N GLY A 21 -13.42 13.59 -18.70
CA GLY A 21 -13.89 13.80 -20.07
C GLY A 21 -15.28 13.19 -20.27
N ASN A 22 -15.40 12.31 -21.26
CA ASN A 22 -16.66 11.62 -21.58
C ASN A 22 -16.78 10.23 -20.95
N THR A 23 -15.77 9.80 -20.21
CA THR A 23 -15.74 8.46 -19.60
C THR A 23 -16.11 8.55 -18.13
N LYS A 24 -16.98 7.64 -17.70
CA LYS A 24 -17.41 7.51 -16.30
C LYS A 24 -16.51 6.50 -15.60
N TYR A 25 -16.10 6.82 -14.39
CA TYR A 25 -15.27 5.93 -13.56
C TYR A 25 -15.88 5.77 -12.17
N LEU A 26 -15.84 4.55 -11.63
CA LEU A 26 -15.83 4.32 -10.20
C LEU A 26 -14.39 4.47 -9.72
N VAL A 27 -14.14 5.45 -8.86
CA VAL A 27 -12.83 5.67 -8.24
C VAL A 27 -12.87 5.20 -6.81
N ILE A 28 -11.87 4.42 -6.40
CA ILE A 28 -11.72 3.88 -5.06
C ILE A 28 -10.41 4.44 -4.49
N ASP A 29 -10.50 5.08 -3.33
CA ASP A 29 -9.38 5.50 -2.50
C ASP A 29 -8.83 4.29 -1.74
N LEU A 30 -7.55 3.98 -1.98
CA LEU A 30 -6.81 2.91 -1.33
C LEU A 30 -5.87 3.47 -0.24
N THR A 31 -6.11 4.71 0.18
CA THR A 31 -5.31 5.48 1.14
C THR A 31 -6.10 5.66 2.44
N GLN A 32 -5.46 5.38 3.57
CA GLN A 32 -5.95 5.78 4.88
C GLN A 32 -5.36 7.14 5.27
N PRO A 33 -6.18 8.08 5.78
CA PRO A 33 -5.64 9.31 6.35
C PRO A 33 -4.65 9.00 7.47
N LEU A 34 -3.51 9.72 7.49
CA LEU A 34 -2.55 9.60 8.58
C LEU A 34 -3.21 10.01 9.90
N ARG A 35 -3.15 9.11 10.89
CA ARG A 35 -3.57 9.39 12.26
C ARG A 35 -2.38 9.36 13.19
N LEU A 36 -2.41 10.18 14.24
CA LEU A 36 -1.35 10.19 15.26
C LEU A 36 -1.36 8.93 16.13
N ASP A 37 -2.51 8.28 16.25
CA ASP A 37 -2.69 7.02 16.98
C ASP A 37 -2.54 5.78 16.10
N VAL A 38 -2.07 5.93 14.85
CA VAL A 38 -1.89 4.79 13.94
C VAL A 38 -0.97 3.74 14.56
N GLU A 39 -1.34 2.48 14.42
CA GLU A 39 -0.45 1.36 14.70
C GLU A 39 0.59 1.28 13.58
N VAL A 40 1.86 1.27 13.99
CA VAL A 40 3.03 1.29 13.10
C VAL A 40 3.71 -0.08 13.13
N TYR A 41 4.70 -0.27 12.26
CA TYR A 41 5.56 -1.44 12.37
C TYR A 41 6.15 -1.53 13.78
N PRO A 42 6.22 -2.72 14.41
CA PRO A 42 6.60 -2.83 15.82
C PRO A 42 7.96 -2.18 16.13
N ASN A 43 7.95 -1.29 17.13
CA ASN A 43 9.07 -0.44 17.60
C ASN A 43 9.37 0.81 16.76
N ASP A 44 8.68 1.04 15.65
CA ASP A 44 8.81 2.30 14.91
C ASP A 44 8.22 3.48 15.69
N PRO A 45 8.73 4.71 15.49
CA PRO A 45 8.19 5.89 16.13
C PRO A 45 6.80 6.20 15.60
N LYS A 46 5.83 6.46 16.49
CA LYS A 46 4.51 6.96 16.09
C LYS A 46 4.60 8.41 15.57
N PRO A 47 3.67 8.85 14.70
CA PRO A 47 3.61 10.24 14.26
C PRO A 47 3.37 11.21 15.43
N GLU A 48 4.12 12.31 15.45
CA GLU A 48 3.92 13.40 16.41
C GLU A 48 3.46 14.67 15.69
N ARG A 49 2.75 15.53 16.43
CA ARG A 49 2.29 16.83 15.95
C ARG A 49 2.59 17.93 16.94
N GLU A 50 3.19 19.01 16.45
CA GLU A 50 3.45 20.25 17.16
C GLU A 50 2.63 21.39 16.54
N VAL A 51 2.15 22.33 17.37
CA VAL A 51 1.48 23.54 16.90
C VAL A 51 2.53 24.59 16.55
N PHE A 52 2.65 24.93 15.27
CA PHE A 52 3.52 26.03 14.83
C PHE A 52 2.81 27.38 14.96
N SER A 53 1.51 27.42 14.64
CA SER A 53 0.68 28.62 14.78
C SER A 53 -0.75 28.26 15.17
N ASP A 54 -1.35 29.05 16.06
CA ASP A 54 -2.72 28.91 16.56
C ASP A 54 -3.67 29.82 15.76
N ILE A 55 -4.88 29.35 15.46
CA ILE A 55 -5.87 30.10 14.66
C ILE A 55 -6.16 31.52 15.18
N LYS A 56 -5.94 31.79 16.48
CA LYS A 56 -6.03 33.14 17.07
C LYS A 56 -5.06 34.15 16.45
N THR A 57 -4.01 33.68 15.78
CA THR A 57 -3.05 34.50 15.02
C THR A 57 -3.55 34.85 13.60
N GLY A 58 -4.70 34.32 13.19
CA GLY A 58 -5.27 34.47 11.84
C GLY A 58 -5.03 33.29 10.89
N TYR A 59 -4.19 32.33 11.29
CA TYR A 59 -3.94 31.07 10.57
C TYR A 59 -3.50 29.96 11.53
N GLU A 60 -3.74 28.70 11.17
CA GLU A 60 -3.37 27.52 11.95
C GLU A 60 -2.44 26.62 11.16
N HIS A 61 -1.27 26.31 11.72
CA HIS A 61 -0.26 25.44 11.10
C HIS A 61 0.25 24.44 12.11
N TYR A 62 0.43 23.20 11.66
CA TYR A 62 1.03 22.13 12.44
C TYR A 62 2.34 21.67 11.80
N ILE A 63 3.32 21.31 12.62
CA ILE A 63 4.50 20.55 12.21
C ILE A 63 4.25 19.10 12.59
N HIS A 64 4.47 18.18 11.65
CA HIS A 64 4.38 16.75 11.92
C HIS A 64 5.78 16.12 11.85
N LYS A 65 6.11 15.26 12.81
CA LYS A 65 7.27 14.37 12.75
C LYS A 65 6.78 12.97 12.43
N ILE A 66 7.16 12.45 11.27
CA ILE A 66 6.60 11.22 10.72
C ILE A 66 7.74 10.41 10.10
N GLY A 67 7.79 9.11 10.37
CA GLY A 67 8.66 8.18 9.63
C GLY A 67 8.17 8.03 8.19
N ASP A 68 9.09 7.95 7.23
CA ASP A 68 8.74 7.88 5.80
C ASP A 68 8.14 6.53 5.36
N HIS A 69 8.07 5.55 6.27
CA HIS A 69 7.38 4.26 6.14
C HIS A 69 6.12 4.12 7.02
N ASN A 70 5.64 5.20 7.65
CA ASN A 70 4.48 5.13 8.56
C ASN A 70 3.11 5.35 7.88
N PHE A 71 3.09 5.72 6.60
CA PHE A 71 1.86 6.02 5.90
C PHE A 71 1.19 4.73 5.39
N GLN A 72 -0.14 4.75 5.38
CA GLN A 72 -0.95 3.67 4.85
C GLN A 72 -1.69 4.21 3.60
N PRO A 73 -1.13 4.09 2.38
CA PRO A 73 0.11 3.41 2.02
C PRO A 73 1.36 4.32 1.97
N HIS A 74 2.52 3.69 1.91
CA HIS A 74 3.79 4.32 1.56
C HIS A 74 4.49 3.51 0.46
N GLY A 75 5.46 4.13 -0.20
CA GLY A 75 6.31 3.48 -1.19
C GLY A 75 7.74 3.36 -0.69
N ASP A 76 8.43 2.30 -1.09
CA ASP A 76 9.82 2.03 -0.68
C ASP A 76 10.82 2.37 -1.77
N ALA A 77 11.81 3.18 -1.42
CA ALA A 77 12.94 3.47 -2.28
C ALA A 77 13.90 2.27 -2.32
N PRO A 78 14.63 2.05 -3.43
CA PRO A 78 15.61 0.97 -3.49
C PRO A 78 16.64 1.05 -2.36
N LYS A 79 17.12 2.25 -2.02
CA LYS A 79 18.09 2.45 -0.93
C LYS A 79 17.62 2.00 0.46
N HIS A 80 16.32 1.75 0.66
CA HIS A 80 15.75 1.30 1.93
C HIS A 80 16.39 0.00 2.42
N GLN A 81 16.52 -1.00 1.53
CA GLN A 81 17.07 -2.33 1.87
C GLN A 81 18.07 -2.89 0.85
N ASN A 82 18.55 -2.05 -0.09
CA ASN A 82 19.57 -2.41 -1.07
C ASN A 82 20.85 -1.59 -0.83
N PRO A 83 21.83 -2.11 -0.06
CA PRO A 83 23.06 -1.39 0.28
C PRO A 83 23.86 -0.90 -0.95
N GLU A 84 23.73 -1.60 -2.08
CA GLU A 84 24.37 -1.26 -3.35
C GLU A 84 23.70 -0.09 -4.09
N LEU A 85 22.47 0.27 -3.72
CA LEU A 85 21.67 1.35 -4.33
C LEU A 85 21.48 2.55 -3.40
N LYS A 86 22.45 2.85 -2.54
CA LYS A 86 22.38 3.89 -1.48
C LYS A 86 22.01 5.30 -1.96
N ASP A 87 22.22 5.60 -3.24
CA ASP A 87 21.94 6.87 -3.92
C ASP A 87 20.54 6.94 -4.57
N LYS A 88 19.74 5.87 -4.45
CA LYS A 88 18.42 5.75 -5.08
C LYS A 88 17.30 5.97 -4.06
N GLY A 89 16.93 7.23 -3.83
CA GLY A 89 15.80 7.62 -2.98
C GLY A 89 14.44 7.50 -3.68
N ILE A 90 13.36 7.77 -2.94
CA ILE A 90 11.97 7.60 -3.44
C ILE A 90 11.65 8.50 -4.64
N GLU A 91 12.35 9.62 -4.79
CA GLU A 91 12.14 10.61 -5.86
C GLU A 91 12.39 10.06 -7.27
N ILE A 92 13.09 8.92 -7.39
CA ILE A 92 13.39 8.28 -8.68
C ILE A 92 12.14 7.74 -9.38
N PHE A 93 11.06 7.45 -8.64
CA PHE A 93 9.87 6.87 -9.22
C PHE A 93 9.10 7.93 -10.02
N GLY A 94 9.09 7.73 -11.34
CA GLY A 94 8.50 8.62 -12.34
C GLY A 94 7.04 8.31 -12.69
N LEU A 95 6.57 8.97 -13.75
CA LEU A 95 5.19 8.81 -14.24
C LEU A 95 4.90 7.37 -14.68
N GLU A 96 5.89 6.62 -15.16
CA GLU A 96 5.71 5.20 -15.50
C GLU A 96 5.40 4.30 -14.29
N HIS A 97 5.68 4.77 -13.07
CA HIS A 97 5.29 4.11 -11.82
C HIS A 97 3.97 4.65 -11.28
N CYS A 98 3.64 5.91 -11.61
CA CYS A 98 2.47 6.58 -11.05
C CYS A 98 1.17 6.14 -11.70
N PHE A 99 1.14 5.79 -12.99
CA PHE A 99 -0.09 5.48 -13.73
C PHE A 99 0.05 4.17 -14.49
N ASN A 100 -0.65 3.13 -14.04
CA ASN A 100 -0.49 1.79 -14.58
C ASN A 100 -1.83 1.09 -14.79
N LYS A 101 -1.91 0.28 -15.85
CA LYS A 101 -2.94 -0.76 -15.92
C LYS A 101 -2.63 -1.81 -14.85
N ALA A 102 -3.61 -2.20 -14.06
CA ALA A 102 -3.40 -3.01 -12.88
C ALA A 102 -4.29 -4.23 -12.80
N CYS A 103 -3.83 -5.20 -12.02
CA CYS A 103 -4.67 -6.27 -11.48
C CYS A 103 -4.56 -6.37 -9.96
N LEU A 104 -5.60 -6.92 -9.33
CA LEU A 104 -5.69 -7.28 -7.93
C LEU A 104 -5.80 -8.81 -7.83
N ILE A 105 -4.79 -9.42 -7.22
CA ILE A 105 -4.81 -10.83 -6.83
C ILE A 105 -5.34 -10.89 -5.39
N ASP A 106 -6.57 -11.35 -5.22
CA ASP A 106 -7.20 -11.48 -3.90
C ASP A 106 -7.00 -12.87 -3.32
N LEU A 107 -6.11 -12.96 -2.34
CA LEU A 107 -5.72 -14.17 -1.62
C LEU A 107 -6.37 -14.25 -0.23
N SER A 108 -7.27 -13.33 0.14
CA SER A 108 -7.87 -13.30 1.48
C SER A 108 -8.66 -14.56 1.82
N ASN A 109 -9.14 -15.26 0.79
CA ASN A 109 -9.89 -16.51 0.91
C ASN A 109 -9.04 -17.75 0.59
N SER A 110 -7.71 -17.62 0.51
CA SER A 110 -6.81 -18.77 0.37
C SER A 110 -7.11 -19.84 1.44
N GLN A 111 -6.93 -21.11 1.07
CA GLN A 111 -7.06 -22.23 2.01
C GLN A 111 -6.00 -22.16 3.12
N GLU A 112 -4.86 -21.51 2.84
CA GLU A 112 -3.77 -21.30 3.81
C GLU A 112 -3.97 -20.07 4.70
N ALA A 113 -4.98 -19.23 4.41
CA ALA A 113 -5.28 -18.06 5.22
C ALA A 113 -5.87 -18.48 6.58
N LYS A 114 -5.41 -17.82 7.65
CA LYS A 114 -5.77 -18.13 9.03
C LYS A 114 -6.60 -17.00 9.62
N ASP A 115 -7.47 -17.34 10.58
CA ASP A 115 -8.19 -16.35 11.36
C ASP A 115 -7.32 -15.87 12.53
N PHE A 116 -7.18 -14.56 12.64
CA PHE A 116 -6.58 -13.89 13.78
C PHE A 116 -7.60 -12.89 14.32
N ASN A 117 -8.14 -13.16 15.51
CA ASN A 117 -9.09 -12.29 16.19
C ASN A 117 -10.29 -11.86 15.30
N GLY A 118 -10.84 -12.79 14.50
CA GLY A 118 -11.98 -12.55 13.62
C GLY A 118 -11.63 -11.89 12.28
N ILE A 119 -10.33 -11.74 11.96
CA ILE A 119 -9.86 -11.27 10.66
C ILE A 119 -9.07 -12.40 10.00
N LYS A 120 -9.53 -12.85 8.83
CA LYS A 120 -8.88 -13.90 8.07
C LYS A 120 -7.91 -13.30 7.05
N TYR A 121 -6.65 -13.73 7.10
CA TYR A 121 -5.64 -13.32 6.12
C TYR A 121 -4.55 -14.37 5.89
N LEU A 122 -3.89 -14.28 4.73
CA LEU A 122 -2.77 -15.12 4.34
C LEU A 122 -1.44 -14.48 4.78
N VAL A 123 -0.64 -15.19 5.59
CA VAL A 123 0.66 -14.67 6.05
C VAL A 123 1.76 -14.88 5.00
N ASN A 124 1.76 -16.02 4.31
CA ASN A 124 2.85 -16.39 3.41
C ASN A 124 2.35 -16.42 1.96
N VAL A 125 2.64 -15.37 1.20
CA VAL A 125 2.33 -15.30 -0.23
C VAL A 125 3.45 -15.97 -1.01
N LYS A 126 3.24 -17.25 -1.32
CA LYS A 126 4.11 -18.08 -2.16
C LYS A 126 3.83 -17.95 -3.66
N LYS A 127 4.79 -18.40 -4.48
CA LYS A 127 4.71 -18.42 -5.95
C LYS A 127 3.47 -19.15 -6.48
N GLU A 128 3.09 -20.27 -5.86
CA GLU A 128 1.96 -21.10 -6.28
C GLU A 128 0.62 -20.35 -6.18
N HIS A 129 0.52 -19.34 -5.30
CA HIS A 129 -0.66 -18.47 -5.24
C HIS A 129 -0.75 -17.51 -6.42
N LEU A 130 0.39 -17.20 -7.06
CA LEU A 130 0.50 -16.19 -8.13
C LEU A 130 0.53 -16.83 -9.52
N GLU A 131 1.06 -18.04 -9.66
CA GLU A 131 1.15 -18.79 -10.93
C GLU A 131 -0.16 -18.85 -11.72
N PRO A 132 -1.35 -19.06 -11.11
CA PRO A 132 -2.62 -19.06 -11.83
C PRO A 132 -2.94 -17.75 -12.56
N PHE A 133 -2.28 -16.65 -12.19
CA PHE A 133 -2.50 -15.31 -12.73
C PHE A 133 -1.40 -14.88 -13.71
N ALA A 134 -0.52 -15.79 -14.15
CA ALA A 134 0.61 -15.49 -15.03
C ALA A 134 0.21 -14.75 -16.31
N GLU A 135 -0.92 -15.14 -16.92
CA GLU A 135 -1.43 -14.48 -18.13
C GLU A 135 -1.76 -13.02 -17.86
N GLN A 136 -2.51 -12.74 -16.80
CA GLN A 136 -2.89 -11.39 -16.39
C GLN A 136 -1.65 -10.55 -16.05
N LEU A 137 -0.72 -11.12 -15.28
CA LEU A 137 0.54 -10.47 -14.88
C LEU A 137 1.41 -10.06 -16.08
N SER A 138 1.36 -10.83 -17.17
CA SER A 138 2.09 -10.51 -18.41
C SER A 138 1.54 -9.29 -19.19
N GLN A 139 0.35 -8.79 -18.81
CA GLN A 139 -0.39 -7.75 -19.54
C GLN A 139 -0.51 -6.42 -18.79
N ILE A 140 -0.11 -6.37 -17.52
CA ILE A 140 -0.29 -5.24 -16.60
C ILE A 140 1.03 -4.56 -16.25
N GLY A 141 0.94 -3.30 -15.83
CA GLY A 141 2.06 -2.52 -15.29
C GLY A 141 2.13 -2.51 -13.76
N ALA A 142 1.04 -2.89 -13.09
CA ALA A 142 0.97 -2.95 -11.64
C ALA A 142 0.19 -4.17 -11.14
N VAL A 143 0.69 -4.82 -10.08
CA VAL A 143 -0.03 -5.89 -9.39
C VAL A 143 -0.28 -5.46 -7.94
N LEU A 144 -1.53 -5.59 -7.49
CA LEU A 144 -1.91 -5.48 -6.09
C LEU A 144 -2.16 -6.88 -5.55
N ILE A 145 -1.66 -7.16 -4.35
CA ILE A 145 -1.83 -8.44 -3.66
C ILE A 145 -2.60 -8.15 -2.38
N ARG A 146 -3.82 -8.68 -2.31
CA ARG A 146 -4.65 -8.60 -1.11
C ARG A 146 -4.58 -9.90 -0.35
N THR A 147 -3.95 -9.88 0.81
CA THR A 147 -3.89 -11.01 1.73
C THR A 147 -5.09 -11.08 2.66
N GLY A 148 -5.85 -9.98 2.80
CA GLY A 148 -6.92 -9.79 3.78
C GLY A 148 -6.48 -8.99 5.01
N TYR A 149 -5.19 -8.61 5.07
CA TYR A 149 -4.63 -7.83 6.17
C TYR A 149 -4.99 -6.34 6.08
N ASP A 150 -5.52 -5.89 4.93
CA ASP A 150 -6.19 -4.58 4.77
C ASP A 150 -7.19 -4.31 5.91
N LYS A 151 -7.98 -5.32 6.30
CA LYS A 151 -8.92 -5.21 7.42
C LYS A 151 -8.27 -5.05 8.79
N TRP A 152 -7.06 -5.56 8.98
CA TRP A 152 -6.30 -5.38 10.22
C TRP A 152 -5.77 -3.94 10.32
N LEU A 153 -5.25 -3.39 9.22
CA LEU A 153 -4.81 -2.01 9.09
C LEU A 153 -5.96 -1.03 9.31
N GLU A 154 -7.09 -1.22 8.61
CA GLU A 154 -8.30 -0.40 8.74
C GLU A 154 -8.79 -0.34 10.20
N ALA A 155 -8.72 -1.48 10.91
CA ALA A 155 -9.11 -1.60 12.32
C ALA A 155 -8.08 -1.05 13.32
N ASN A 156 -6.94 -0.52 12.85
CA ASN A 156 -5.83 -0.02 13.68
C ASN A 156 -5.37 -1.02 14.75
N LYS A 157 -5.30 -2.30 14.40
CA LYS A 157 -4.93 -3.34 15.36
C LYS A 157 -3.40 -3.40 15.52
N PRO A 158 -2.87 -3.64 16.74
CA PRO A 158 -1.43 -3.78 16.96
C PRO A 158 -0.82 -4.87 16.09
N HIS A 159 0.42 -4.66 15.66
CA HIS A 159 1.13 -5.55 14.76
C HIS A 159 2.08 -6.49 15.51
N THR A 160 2.29 -7.68 14.96
CA THR A 160 3.26 -8.66 15.45
C THR A 160 4.05 -9.13 14.25
N PRO A 161 5.39 -8.97 14.21
CA PRO A 161 6.17 -9.18 12.98
C PRO A 161 5.96 -10.56 12.38
N GLU A 162 5.83 -11.59 13.22
CA GLU A 162 5.65 -12.99 12.80
C GLU A 162 4.32 -13.27 12.08
N ASN A 163 3.35 -12.36 12.24
CA ASN A 163 2.01 -12.47 11.66
C ASN A 163 1.78 -11.49 10.51
N LEU A 164 2.77 -10.67 10.13
CA LEU A 164 2.65 -9.79 8.97
C LEU A 164 2.69 -10.61 7.68
N PRO A 165 1.76 -10.38 6.74
CA PRO A 165 1.87 -10.96 5.42
C PRO A 165 3.15 -10.55 4.71
N TYR A 166 3.75 -11.46 3.96
CA TYR A 166 4.96 -11.19 3.19
C TYR A 166 4.99 -12.04 1.91
N LEU A 167 5.88 -11.67 0.98
CA LEU A 167 6.18 -12.43 -0.22
C LEU A 167 7.34 -13.38 0.05
N THR A 168 7.23 -14.65 -0.35
CA THR A 168 8.45 -15.48 -0.42
C THR A 168 9.40 -14.94 -1.48
N LYS A 169 10.69 -15.28 -1.35
CA LYS A 169 11.68 -14.98 -2.39
C LYS A 169 11.20 -15.44 -3.77
N ASP A 170 10.75 -16.69 -3.89
CA ASP A 170 10.28 -17.24 -5.17
C ASP A 170 9.02 -16.54 -5.71
N ALA A 171 8.17 -16.00 -4.83
CA ALA A 171 7.03 -15.17 -5.24
C ALA A 171 7.51 -13.83 -5.80
N ALA A 172 8.45 -13.17 -5.14
CA ALA A 172 9.06 -11.93 -5.63
C ALA A 172 9.83 -12.14 -6.95
N GLU A 173 10.56 -13.25 -7.08
CA GLU A 173 11.25 -13.65 -8.32
C GLU A 173 10.24 -13.92 -9.45
N PHE A 174 9.11 -14.58 -9.13
CA PHE A 174 8.06 -14.80 -10.11
C PHE A 174 7.46 -13.49 -10.61
N ILE A 175 7.16 -12.52 -9.73
CA ILE A 175 6.64 -11.21 -10.14
C ILE A 175 7.66 -10.47 -11.02
N THR A 176 8.94 -10.48 -10.65
CA THR A 176 10.00 -9.78 -11.42
C THR A 176 10.31 -10.43 -12.77
N SER A 177 9.88 -11.67 -12.99
CA SER A 177 9.94 -12.30 -14.31
C SER A 177 9.07 -11.59 -15.37
N PHE A 178 8.09 -10.78 -14.94
CA PHE A 178 7.24 -9.99 -15.81
C PHE A 178 7.77 -8.56 -15.98
N ASN A 179 8.49 -8.32 -17.07
CA ASN A 179 9.18 -7.05 -17.35
C ASN A 179 8.29 -5.78 -17.38
N LYS A 180 6.97 -5.93 -17.60
CA LYS A 180 6.02 -4.83 -17.62
C LYS A 180 5.67 -4.32 -16.23
N ILE A 181 5.78 -5.16 -15.20
CA ILE A 181 5.43 -4.78 -13.84
C ILE A 181 6.42 -3.74 -13.33
N LYS A 182 5.89 -2.56 -12.98
CA LYS A 182 6.60 -1.41 -12.40
C LYS A 182 6.19 -1.17 -10.96
N VAL A 183 5.00 -1.62 -10.56
CA VAL A 183 4.45 -1.40 -9.21
C VAL A 183 3.96 -2.72 -8.64
N ILE A 184 4.28 -2.94 -7.37
CA ILE A 184 3.75 -4.04 -6.57
C ILE A 184 3.15 -3.42 -5.33
N GLY A 185 1.86 -3.62 -5.12
CA GLY A 185 1.17 -3.18 -3.91
C GLY A 185 0.77 -4.37 -3.05
N ILE A 186 0.85 -4.21 -1.73
CA ILE A 186 0.40 -5.22 -0.76
C ILE A 186 -0.33 -4.56 0.41
N ASP A 187 -1.27 -5.28 1.02
CA ASP A 187 -2.00 -4.87 2.22
C ASP A 187 -1.28 -5.21 3.53
N SER A 188 0.05 -5.25 3.52
CA SER A 188 0.92 -5.53 4.68
C SER A 188 1.87 -4.38 4.97
N LEU A 189 2.39 -4.30 6.19
CA LEU A 189 3.43 -3.33 6.60
C LEU A 189 4.84 -3.73 6.12
N THR A 190 4.96 -4.83 5.38
CA THR A 190 6.23 -5.30 4.82
C THR A 190 5.96 -6.28 3.68
N VAL A 191 6.91 -6.41 2.74
CA VAL A 191 6.97 -7.54 1.79
C VAL A 191 7.92 -8.67 2.22
N ASP A 192 8.63 -8.54 3.33
CA ASP A 192 9.63 -9.51 3.81
C ASP A 192 9.20 -10.28 5.06
N PRO A 193 9.62 -11.54 5.22
CA PRO A 193 9.50 -12.22 6.49
C PRO A 193 10.44 -11.59 7.54
N VAL A 194 10.13 -11.83 8.82
CA VAL A 194 10.95 -11.33 9.94
C VAL A 194 12.42 -11.72 9.78
N GLY A 195 13.31 -10.73 9.89
CA GLY A 195 14.76 -10.92 9.81
C GLY A 195 15.29 -11.14 8.38
N SER A 196 14.48 -10.86 7.36
CA SER A 196 14.83 -10.97 5.95
C SER A 196 14.68 -9.62 5.23
N HIS A 197 15.38 -9.50 4.10
CA HIS A 197 15.31 -8.38 3.15
C HIS A 197 15.23 -8.86 1.69
N VAL A 198 15.05 -10.17 1.48
CA VAL A 198 15.15 -10.81 0.16
C VAL A 198 14.07 -10.32 -0.80
N SER A 199 12.86 -10.02 -0.30
CA SER A 199 11.77 -9.57 -1.16
C SER A 199 12.01 -8.13 -1.60
N HIS A 200 12.35 -7.22 -0.69
CA HIS A 200 12.77 -5.87 -1.05
C HIS A 200 13.96 -5.87 -2.02
N GLN A 201 14.95 -6.74 -1.80
CA GLN A 201 16.13 -6.84 -2.68
C GLN A 201 15.80 -7.40 -4.06
N THR A 202 14.85 -8.32 -4.15
CA THR A 202 14.38 -8.88 -5.42
C THR A 202 13.57 -7.84 -6.19
N LEU A 203 12.72 -7.08 -5.50
CA LEU A 203 11.79 -6.11 -6.07
C LEU A 203 12.38 -4.70 -6.28
N LYS A 204 13.69 -4.52 -6.08
CA LYS A 204 14.37 -3.20 -6.07
C LYS A 204 14.23 -2.30 -7.30
N ASN A 205 13.74 -2.85 -8.42
CA ASN A 205 13.46 -2.10 -9.65
C ASN A 205 11.97 -1.78 -9.84
N THR A 206 11.13 -2.14 -8.88
CA THR A 206 9.70 -1.82 -8.83
C THR A 206 9.42 -0.86 -7.69
N LEU A 207 8.37 -0.06 -7.83
CA LEU A 207 7.80 0.68 -6.70
C LEU A 207 7.02 -0.31 -5.86
N ILE A 208 7.54 -0.65 -4.68
CA ILE A 208 6.82 -1.41 -3.66
C ILE A 208 5.90 -0.42 -2.94
N VAL A 209 4.61 -0.74 -2.83
CA VAL A 209 3.60 0.06 -2.13
C VAL A 209 3.01 -0.78 -1.02
N GLU A 210 3.40 -0.49 0.21
CA GLU A 210 2.98 -1.24 1.38
C GLU A 210 1.77 -0.56 2.05
N SER A 211 1.09 -1.32 2.89
CA SER A 211 -0.02 -0.85 3.73
C SER A 211 -1.23 -0.29 2.96
N LEU A 212 -1.53 -0.88 1.80
CA LEU A 212 -2.77 -0.57 1.08
C LEU A 212 -4.00 -1.05 1.85
N VAL A 213 -5.07 -0.27 1.79
CA VAL A 213 -6.35 -0.56 2.44
C VAL A 213 -7.50 -0.58 1.43
N TYR A 214 -8.68 -1.05 1.84
CA TYR A 214 -9.90 -1.04 1.03
C TYR A 214 -9.81 -1.80 -0.30
N LEU A 215 -8.84 -2.71 -0.44
CA LEU A 215 -8.67 -3.52 -1.65
C LEU A 215 -9.90 -4.39 -1.94
N ASN A 216 -10.68 -4.74 -0.91
CA ASN A 216 -11.95 -5.45 -1.05
C ASN A 216 -13.02 -4.67 -1.84
N GLU A 217 -12.90 -3.34 -1.91
CA GLU A 217 -13.88 -2.50 -2.61
C GLU A 217 -13.74 -2.56 -4.13
N ILE A 218 -12.61 -3.07 -4.65
CA ILE A 218 -12.41 -3.31 -6.08
C ILE A 218 -13.33 -4.47 -6.51
N PRO A 219 -14.34 -4.22 -7.36
CA PRO A 219 -15.31 -5.24 -7.78
C PRO A 219 -14.64 -6.41 -8.48
N SER A 220 -15.09 -7.62 -8.17
CA SER A 220 -14.48 -8.88 -8.64
C SER A 220 -14.32 -8.95 -10.16
N GLU A 221 -15.30 -8.46 -10.91
CA GLU A 221 -15.32 -8.38 -12.37
C GLU A 221 -14.28 -7.43 -12.96
N SER A 222 -13.79 -6.47 -12.18
CA SER A 222 -12.82 -5.45 -12.60
C SER A 222 -11.40 -5.73 -12.10
N ARG A 223 -11.21 -6.74 -11.24
CA ARG A 223 -9.93 -7.01 -10.57
C ARG A 223 -8.76 -7.27 -11.50
N PHE A 224 -8.98 -7.73 -12.74
CA PHE A 224 -7.88 -8.00 -13.67
C PHE A 224 -7.68 -6.91 -14.73
N ASN A 225 -8.43 -5.81 -14.64
CA ASN A 225 -8.43 -4.78 -15.66
C ASN A 225 -8.97 -3.43 -15.11
N PHE A 226 -8.15 -2.72 -14.35
CA PHE A 226 -8.44 -1.36 -13.91
C PHE A 226 -7.21 -0.45 -14.07
N TYR A 227 -7.37 0.86 -13.92
CA TYR A 227 -6.24 1.80 -13.88
C TYR A 227 -5.88 2.12 -12.43
N LEU A 228 -4.60 2.04 -12.09
CA LEU A 228 -4.07 2.35 -10.78
C LEU A 228 -3.23 3.63 -10.86
N GLN A 229 -3.50 4.54 -9.93
CA GLN A 229 -2.63 5.64 -9.62
C GLN A 229 -1.91 5.40 -8.28
N THR A 230 -0.59 5.47 -8.25
CA THR A 230 0.24 5.39 -7.02
C THR A 230 1.29 6.49 -7.01
N SER A 231 0.94 7.66 -6.48
CA SER A 231 1.81 8.84 -6.49
C SER A 231 2.56 8.98 -5.15
N PRO A 232 3.87 8.71 -5.08
CA PRO A 232 4.65 8.93 -3.87
C PRO A 232 4.97 10.43 -3.67
N ILE A 233 5.00 10.87 -2.41
CA ILE A 233 5.60 12.15 -2.04
C ILE A 233 7.10 12.08 -2.35
N LYS A 234 7.59 13.04 -3.14
CA LYS A 234 8.99 13.06 -3.59
C LYS A 234 9.86 13.87 -2.64
N ILE A 235 10.57 13.17 -1.76
CA ILE A 235 11.58 13.76 -0.87
C ILE A 235 12.95 13.26 -1.33
N VAL A 236 13.83 14.21 -1.68
CA VAL A 236 15.18 13.87 -2.21
C VAL A 236 15.95 13.04 -1.19
N GLY A 237 16.35 11.84 -1.60
CA GLY A 237 17.15 10.92 -0.81
C GLY A 237 16.40 10.17 0.29
N ALA A 238 15.07 10.29 0.41
CA ALA A 238 14.29 9.56 1.40
C ALA A 238 14.25 8.04 1.12
N THR A 239 14.10 7.23 2.16
CA THR A 239 14.05 5.76 2.05
C THR A 239 12.65 5.25 1.76
N GLY A 240 11.64 6.03 2.13
CA GLY A 240 10.26 5.81 1.75
C GLY A 240 9.56 7.12 1.40
N GLY A 241 8.28 7.04 1.08
CA GLY A 241 7.43 8.21 0.94
C GLY A 241 5.96 7.84 0.92
N ALA A 242 5.12 8.64 1.58
CA ALA A 242 3.68 8.44 1.55
C ALA A 242 3.17 8.33 0.11
N VAL A 243 2.27 7.39 -0.15
CA VAL A 243 1.65 7.21 -1.46
C VAL A 243 0.18 7.57 -1.34
N VAL A 244 -0.31 8.37 -2.28
CA VAL A 244 -1.75 8.46 -2.51
C VAL A 244 -2.10 7.45 -3.61
N ALA A 245 -3.00 6.53 -3.28
CA ALA A 245 -3.37 5.43 -4.16
C ALA A 245 -4.85 5.46 -4.54
N TYR A 246 -5.15 5.40 -5.84
CA TYR A 246 -6.51 5.34 -6.36
C TYR A 246 -6.65 4.25 -7.42
N ALA A 247 -7.70 3.44 -7.33
CA ALA A 247 -8.14 2.56 -8.42
C ALA A 247 -9.26 3.24 -9.21
N PHE A 248 -9.15 3.26 -10.53
CA PHE A 248 -10.15 3.78 -11.48
C PHE A 248 -10.70 2.62 -12.31
N ILE A 249 -11.99 2.37 -12.17
CA ILE A 249 -12.73 1.34 -12.90
C ILE A 249 -13.67 2.05 -13.85
N GLU A 250 -13.55 1.78 -15.14
CA GLU A 250 -14.43 2.33 -16.17
C GLU A 250 -15.84 1.72 -16.03
N LEU A 251 -16.89 2.55 -16.07
CA LEU A 251 -18.30 2.17 -15.90
C LEU A 251 -19.09 2.24 -17.20
#